data_AF-L7KH04-F1
#
_entry.id   AF-L7KH04-F1
#
_cell.length_a   1.000
_cell.length_b   1.000
_cell.length_c   1.000
_cell.angle_alpha   90.00
_cell.angle_beta   90.00
_cell.angle_gamma   90.00
#
_symmetry.space_group_name_H-M   'P 1'
#
loop_
_entity.id
_entity.type
_entity.pdbx_description
1 polymer ?
#
loop_
_entity_poly.entity_id
_entity_poly.type
_entity_poly.pdbx_seq_one_letter_code
_entity_poly.pdbx_strand_id
1 'polypeptide(L)'
;MYPIRSLGLFAARVILGIIFIAHGWQKLHTWGLDGTKASFDKMGAPFPEFSAYYATWVELIGGILLIVGVLLPLVSVLLIIDMIGAIFVAHIDQGFWASDGGYEFPLALIAGLLAVGFASAGGLAFDTHVFRRRNRVAD
;
A
#
# COMPACT_ATOMS: atom_id res chain seq x y z
N MET A 1 -1.18 8.08 -28.08
CA MET A 1 -0.48 6.87 -27.61
C MET A 1 0.12 7.18 -26.25
N TYR A 2 -0.34 6.55 -25.17
CA TYR A 2 0.31 6.74 -23.88
C TYR A 2 1.72 6.12 -23.95
N PRO A 3 2.76 6.80 -23.46
CA PRO A 3 4.11 6.21 -23.46
C PRO A 3 4.09 4.92 -22.63
N ILE A 4 4.84 3.90 -23.06
CA ILE A 4 4.92 2.55 -22.42
C ILE A 4 5.11 2.66 -20.90
N ARG A 5 5.88 3.66 -20.45
CA ARG A 5 6.08 4.00 -19.04
C ARG A 5 4.78 4.26 -18.27
N SER A 6 3.80 4.96 -18.86
CA SER A 6 2.52 5.25 -18.21
C SER A 6 1.65 4.02 -18.06
N LEU A 7 1.69 3.11 -19.05
CA LEU A 7 0.97 1.83 -18.97
C LEU A 7 1.58 0.92 -17.90
N GLY A 8 2.91 0.83 -17.84
CA GLY A 8 3.62 0.07 -16.81
C GLY A 8 3.31 0.56 -15.39
N LEU A 9 3.35 1.87 -15.14
CA LEU A 9 3.00 2.44 -13.84
C LEU A 9 1.52 2.28 -13.50
N PHE A 10 0.62 2.30 -14.49
CA PHE A 10 -0.80 2.01 -14.26
C PHE A 10 -1.01 0.54 -13.87
N ALA A 11 -0.43 -0.40 -14.62
CA ALA A 11 -0.51 -1.82 -14.31
C ALA A 11 0.05 -2.13 -12.91
N ALA A 12 1.21 -1.56 -12.56
CA ALA A 12 1.80 -1.72 -11.23
C ALA A 12 0.87 -1.20 -10.13
N ARG A 13 0.26 -0.02 -10.29
CA ARG A 13 -0.73 0.53 -9.34
C ARG A 13 -1.95 -0.37 -9.19
N VAL A 14 -2.48 -0.88 -10.30
CA VAL A 14 -3.63 -1.80 -10.28
C VAL A 14 -3.31 -3.07 -9.51
N ILE A 15 -2.17 -3.70 -9.80
CA ILE A 15 -1.76 -4.95 -9.15
C ILE A 15 -1.52 -4.72 -7.65
N LEU A 16 -0.72 -3.72 -7.28
CA LEU A 16 -0.47 -3.37 -5.88
C LEU A 16 -1.77 -3.03 -5.15
N GLY A 17 -2.64 -2.24 -5.79
CA GLY A 17 -3.92 -1.84 -5.21
C GLY A 17 -4.84 -3.03 -4.95
N ILE A 18 -4.90 -3.99 -5.87
CA ILE A 18 -5.67 -5.24 -5.67
C ILE A 18 -5.14 -6.03 -4.48
N ILE A 19 -3.81 -6.15 -4.34
CA ILE A 19 -3.19 -6.85 -3.20
C ILE A 19 -3.60 -6.20 -1.88
N PHE A 20 -3.47 -4.87 -1.77
CA PHE A 20 -3.86 -4.16 -0.55
C PHE A 20 -5.37 -4.23 -0.27
N ILE A 21 -6.21 -4.11 -1.30
CA ILE A 21 -7.66 -4.28 -1.15
C ILE A 21 -7.98 -5.68 -0.63
N ALA A 22 -7.35 -6.73 -1.17
CA ALA A 22 -7.58 -8.09 -0.73
C ALA A 22 -7.21 -8.30 0.75
N HIS A 23 -6.05 -7.78 1.19
CA HIS A 23 -5.63 -7.85 2.58
C HIS A 23 -6.53 -7.03 3.53
N GLY A 24 -6.89 -5.80 3.15
CA GLY A 24 -7.79 -4.97 3.93
C GLY A 24 -9.20 -5.57 4.02
N TRP A 25 -9.70 -6.13 2.92
CA TRP A 25 -10.98 -6.84 2.88
C TRP A 25 -10.96 -8.09 3.76
N GLN A 26 -9.85 -8.84 3.74
CA GLN A 26 -9.68 -10.00 4.62
C GLN A 26 -9.74 -9.60 6.09
N LYS A 27 -9.08 -8.51 6.49
CA LYS A 27 -9.12 -7.98 7.87
C LYS A 27 -10.51 -7.47 8.26
N LEU A 28 -11.24 -6.86 7.33
CA LEU A 28 -12.56 -6.29 7.61
C LEU A 28 -13.69 -7.34 7.61
N HIS A 29 -13.71 -8.21 6.61
CA HIS A 29 -14.86 -9.07 6.31
C HIS A 29 -14.59 -10.55 6.62
N THR A 30 -13.42 -11.07 6.24
CA THR A 30 -13.11 -12.51 6.41
C THR A 30 -12.78 -12.85 7.87
N TRP A 31 -11.93 -12.05 8.51
CA TRP A 31 -11.58 -12.22 9.92
C TRP A 31 -12.48 -11.41 10.85
N GLY A 32 -13.06 -10.33 10.33
CA GLY A 32 -13.67 -9.29 11.14
C GLY A 32 -12.61 -8.45 11.87
N LEU A 33 -12.99 -7.21 12.21
CA LEU A 33 -12.10 -6.33 12.96
C LEU A 33 -11.70 -6.94 14.31
N ASP A 34 -12.62 -7.60 15.02
CA ASP A 34 -12.32 -8.22 16.31
C ASP A 34 -11.33 -9.40 16.17
N GLY A 35 -11.44 -10.20 15.11
CA GLY A 35 -10.49 -11.26 14.80
C GLY A 35 -9.10 -10.69 14.46
N THR A 36 -9.06 -9.61 13.69
CA THR A 36 -7.81 -8.90 13.37
C THR A 36 -7.14 -8.33 14.61
N LYS A 37 -7.91 -7.67 15.49
CA LYS A 37 -7.42 -7.16 16.79
C LYS A 37 -6.83 -8.29 17.64
N ALA A 38 -7.54 -9.41 17.77
CA ALA A 38 -7.07 -10.57 18.53
C ALA A 38 -5.79 -11.20 17.92
N SER A 39 -5.66 -11.20 16.60
CA SER A 39 -4.44 -11.66 15.93
C SER A 39 -3.27 -10.73 16.21
N PHE A 40 -3.48 -9.42 16.13
CA PHE A 40 -2.45 -8.41 16.36
C PHE A 40 -1.97 -8.42 17.82
N ASP A 41 -2.88 -8.64 18.76
CA ASP A 41 -2.56 -8.82 20.18
C ASP A 41 -1.66 -10.05 20.41
N LYS A 42 -2.01 -11.19 19.80
CA LYS A 42 -1.19 -12.42 19.87
C LYS A 42 0.20 -12.26 19.25
N MET A 43 0.33 -11.43 18.22
CA MET A 43 1.61 -11.12 17.56
C MET A 43 2.42 -10.07 18.33
N GLY A 44 1.89 -9.50 19.42
CA GLY A 44 2.58 -8.46 20.18
C GLY A 44 2.64 -7.11 19.47
N ALA A 45 1.69 -6.82 18.58
CA ALA A 45 1.61 -5.53 17.90
C ALA A 45 1.47 -4.39 18.92
N PRO A 46 2.16 -3.24 18.74
CA PRO A 46 1.93 -2.08 19.58
C PRO A 46 0.50 -1.57 19.38
N PHE A 47 -0.19 -1.27 20.48
CA PHE A 47 -1.59 -0.81 20.47
C PHE A 47 -2.48 -1.64 19.52
N PRO A 48 -2.74 -2.93 19.81
CA PRO A 48 -3.34 -3.89 18.87
C PRO A 48 -4.64 -3.40 18.22
N GLU A 49 -5.48 -2.69 18.97
CA GLU A 49 -6.70 -2.10 18.45
C GLU A 49 -6.43 -1.03 17.38
N PHE A 50 -5.57 -0.06 17.69
CA PHE A 50 -5.20 0.98 16.74
C PHE A 50 -4.52 0.40 15.51
N SER A 51 -3.57 -0.52 15.71
CA SER A 51 -2.85 -1.18 14.62
C SER A 51 -3.79 -1.99 13.70
N ALA A 52 -4.78 -2.68 14.26
CA ALA A 52 -5.78 -3.39 13.47
C ALA A 52 -6.64 -2.43 12.63
N TYR A 53 -7.10 -1.32 13.21
CA TYR A 53 -7.85 -0.30 12.46
C TYR A 53 -7.00 0.34 11.37
N TYR A 54 -5.77 0.71 11.69
CA TYR A 54 -4.82 1.30 10.77
C TYR A 54 -4.61 0.37 9.57
N ALA A 55 -4.16 -0.87 9.80
CA ALA A 55 -3.88 -1.81 8.72
C ALA A 55 -5.13 -2.09 7.88
N THR A 56 -6.28 -2.34 8.51
CA THR A 56 -7.52 -2.63 7.79
C THR A 56 -7.92 -1.50 6.84
N TRP A 57 -7.98 -0.26 7.35
CA TRP A 57 -8.50 0.86 6.56
C TRP A 57 -7.46 1.45 5.61
N VAL A 58 -6.19 1.48 6.00
CA VAL A 58 -5.11 1.97 5.15
C VAL A 58 -4.89 1.04 3.97
N GLU A 59 -4.88 -0.28 4.18
CA GLU A 59 -4.77 -1.22 3.06
C GLU A 59 -6.00 -1.15 2.14
N LEU A 60 -7.22 -1.14 2.70
CA LEU A 60 -8.44 -1.16 1.89
C LEU A 60 -8.63 0.15 1.11
N ILE A 61 -8.63 1.29 1.80
CA ILE A 61 -8.84 2.61 1.18
C ILE A 61 -7.60 3.00 0.37
N GLY A 62 -6.41 2.78 0.91
CA GLY A 62 -5.16 3.08 0.22
C GLY A 62 -5.02 2.27 -1.07
N GLY A 63 -5.37 0.98 -1.06
CA GLY A 63 -5.40 0.16 -2.27
C GLY A 63 -6.34 0.73 -3.34
N ILE A 64 -7.54 1.18 -2.96
CA ILE A 64 -8.48 1.86 -3.89
C ILE A 64 -7.88 3.15 -4.45
N LEU A 65 -7.34 4.01 -3.58
CA LEU A 65 -6.74 5.29 -3.99
C LEU A 65 -5.52 5.08 -4.89
N LEU A 66 -4.77 4.00 -4.69
CA LEU A 66 -3.63 3.63 -5.52
C LEU A 66 -4.07 3.27 -6.95
N ILE A 67 -5.14 2.46 -7.09
CA ILE A 67 -5.75 2.12 -8.39
C ILE A 67 -6.24 3.39 -9.10
N VAL A 68 -6.98 4.23 -8.38
CA VAL A 68 -7.53 5.49 -8.93
C VAL A 68 -6.41 6.46 -9.31
N GLY A 69 -5.28 6.43 -8.60
CA GLY A 69 -4.13 7.26 -8.90
C GLY A 69 -4.21 8.67 -8.34
N VAL A 70 -4.75 8.81 -7.14
CA VAL A 70 -4.90 10.07 -6.40
C VAL A 70 -4.08 10.04 -5.11
N LEU A 71 -3.49 11.17 -4.74
CA LEU A 71 -2.69 11.29 -3.52
C LEU A 71 -1.56 10.25 -3.44
N LEU A 72 -0.96 9.90 -4.59
CA LEU A 72 -0.05 8.75 -4.72
C LEU A 72 1.12 8.78 -3.73
N PRO A 73 1.83 9.90 -3.51
CA PRO A 73 2.90 9.94 -2.52
C PRO A 73 2.39 9.68 -1.10
N LEU A 74 1.27 10.29 -0.72
CA LEU A 74 0.69 10.15 0.61
C LEU A 74 0.21 8.72 0.86
N VAL A 75 -0.57 8.17 -0.07
CA VAL A 75 -1.09 6.80 0.01
C VAL A 75 0.06 5.79 0.07
N SER A 76 1.10 5.99 -0.74
CA SER A 76 2.26 5.10 -0.74
C SER A 76 3.03 5.16 0.58
N VAL A 77 3.20 6.35 1.19
CA VAL A 77 3.82 6.46 2.51
C VAL A 77 3.03 5.72 3.57
N LEU A 78 1.70 5.86 3.59
CA LEU A 78 0.85 5.16 4.55
C LEU A 78 0.94 3.64 4.39
N LEU A 79 0.86 3.14 3.16
CA LEU A 79 1.01 1.71 2.88
C LEU A 79 2.43 1.19 3.18
N ILE A 80 3.47 2.01 2.99
CA ILE A 80 4.85 1.64 3.36
C ILE A 80 4.98 1.52 4.88
N ILE A 81 4.42 2.45 5.65
CA ILE A 81 4.42 2.38 7.12
C ILE A 81 3.70 1.11 7.59
N ASP A 82 2.57 0.79 6.95
CA ASP A 82 1.84 -0.45 7.22
C ASP A 82 2.70 -1.70 6.96
N MET A 83 3.37 -1.77 5.81
CA MET A 83 4.28 -2.88 5.49
C MET A 83 5.47 -2.97 6.44
N ILE A 84 6.05 -1.84 6.87
CA ILE A 84 7.10 -1.83 7.88
C ILE A 84 6.58 -2.42 9.20
N GLY A 85 5.37 -2.04 9.62
CA GLY A 85 4.70 -2.62 10.78
C GLY A 85 4.51 -4.14 10.63
N ALA A 86 3.98 -4.59 9.49
CA ALA A 86 3.81 -6.01 9.19
C ALA A 86 5.14 -6.78 9.26
N ILE A 87 6.22 -6.21 8.73
CA ILE A 87 7.56 -6.81 8.80
C ILE A 87 7.95 -7.06 10.27
N PHE A 88 7.94 -6.02 11.11
CA PHE A 88 8.42 -6.14 12.48
C PHE A 88 7.50 -6.96 13.39
N VAL A 89 6.19 -6.97 13.12
CA VAL A 89 5.21 -7.65 13.97
C VAL A 89 5.03 -9.11 13.58
N ALA A 90 5.06 -9.45 12.29
CA ALA A 90 4.64 -10.76 11.81
C ALA A 90 5.72 -11.55 11.06
N HIS A 91 6.74 -10.89 10.49
CA HIS A 91 7.61 -11.52 9.49
C HIS A 91 9.11 -11.50 9.80
N ILE A 92 9.60 -10.58 10.65
CA ILE A 92 11.05 -10.37 10.83
C ILE A 92 11.75 -11.60 11.41
N ASP A 93 11.11 -12.28 12.37
CA ASP A 93 11.65 -13.47 13.04
C ASP A 93 11.57 -14.73 12.17
N GLN A 94 10.78 -14.71 11.09
CA GLN A 94 10.66 -15.81 10.13
C GLN A 94 11.76 -15.76 9.05
N GLY A 95 12.64 -14.76 9.07
CA GLY A 95 13.69 -14.58 8.08
C GLY A 95 13.18 -14.01 6.76
N PHE A 96 13.93 -14.21 5.68
CA PHE A 96 13.65 -13.56 4.39
C PHE A 96 12.51 -14.24 3.62
N TRP A 97 12.55 -15.57 3.46
CA TRP A 97 11.76 -16.28 2.46
C TRP A 97 10.26 -16.28 2.73
N ALA A 98 9.46 -15.91 1.73
CA ALA A 98 8.00 -15.91 1.87
C ALA A 98 7.40 -17.30 2.12
N SER A 99 8.06 -18.37 1.66
CA SER A 99 7.65 -19.77 1.93
C SER A 99 7.63 -20.11 3.42
N ASP A 100 8.50 -19.45 4.19
CA ASP A 100 8.66 -19.66 5.62
C ASP A 100 7.85 -18.62 6.43
N GLY A 101 7.08 -17.77 5.75
CA GLY A 101 6.39 -16.63 6.36
C GLY A 101 7.30 -15.41 6.56
N GLY A 102 8.43 -15.34 5.88
CA GLY A 102 9.39 -14.24 5.94
C GLY A 102 8.96 -12.93 5.28
N TYR A 103 9.81 -11.92 5.38
CA TYR A 103 9.50 -10.53 5.00
C TYR A 103 9.72 -10.19 3.52
N GLU A 104 10.09 -11.15 2.67
CA GLU A 104 10.30 -10.98 1.23
C GLU A 104 9.11 -10.30 0.52
N PHE A 105 7.88 -10.75 0.79
CA PHE A 105 6.69 -10.21 0.15
C PHE A 105 6.38 -8.77 0.58
N PRO A 106 6.30 -8.43 1.89
CA PRO A 106 6.17 -7.03 2.33
C PRO A 106 7.27 -6.12 1.78
N LEU A 107 8.52 -6.60 1.70
CA LEU A 107 9.63 -5.83 1.15
C LEU A 107 9.44 -5.54 -0.35
N ALA A 108 8.96 -6.52 -1.13
CA ALA A 108 8.61 -6.33 -2.53
C ALA A 108 7.48 -5.30 -2.71
N LEU A 109 6.48 -5.32 -1.82
CA LEU A 109 5.39 -4.33 -1.83
C LEU A 109 5.92 -2.92 -1.53
N ILE A 110 6.84 -2.76 -0.56
CA ILE A 110 7.51 -1.47 -0.30
C ILE A 110 8.24 -0.97 -1.54
N ALA A 111 9.01 -1.83 -2.22
CA ALA A 111 9.72 -1.44 -3.44
C ALA A 111 8.74 -0.99 -4.55
N GLY A 112 7.63 -1.71 -4.72
CA GLY A 112 6.56 -1.35 -5.64
C GLY A 112 5.92 0.00 -5.31
N LEU A 113 5.60 0.24 -4.03
CA LEU A 113 5.02 1.49 -3.53
C LEU A 113 5.98 2.68 -3.73
N LEU A 114 7.27 2.48 -3.49
CA LEU A 114 8.28 3.51 -3.78
C LEU A 114 8.29 3.88 -5.26
N ALA A 115 8.19 2.88 -6.14
CA ALA A 115 8.15 3.11 -7.58
C ALA A 115 6.88 3.83 -8.03
N VAL A 116 5.69 3.42 -7.58
CA VAL A 116 4.43 4.03 -8.04
C VAL A 116 4.07 5.33 -7.32
N GLY A 117 4.54 5.53 -6.09
CA GLY A 117 4.28 6.71 -5.28
C GLY A 117 5.19 7.90 -5.59
N PHE A 118 6.44 7.64 -5.97
CA PHE A 118 7.46 8.69 -6.11
C PHE A 118 8.08 8.80 -7.51
N ALA A 119 7.99 7.78 -8.38
CA ALA A 119 8.34 8.02 -9.78
C ALA A 119 7.31 8.97 -10.40
N SER A 120 7.74 9.92 -11.25
CA SER A 120 6.81 10.84 -11.90
C SER A 120 5.66 10.05 -12.55
N ALA A 121 4.45 10.22 -12.04
CA ALA A 121 3.37 9.21 -12.05
C ALA A 121 2.79 8.86 -13.43
N GLY A 122 3.44 9.30 -14.52
CA GLY A 122 2.99 9.18 -15.89
C GLY A 122 1.74 10.02 -16.14
N GLY A 123 1.41 10.25 -17.40
CA GLY A 123 0.21 11.02 -17.78
C GLY A 123 -1.13 10.32 -17.49
N LEU A 124 -1.11 9.18 -16.80
CA LEU A 124 -2.26 8.33 -16.44
C LEU A 124 -2.54 8.31 -14.93
N ALA A 125 -1.85 9.15 -14.14
CA ALA A 125 -2.22 9.41 -12.76
C ALA A 125 -3.01 10.73 -12.67
N PHE A 126 -4.06 10.75 -11.85
CA PHE A 126 -4.89 11.94 -11.69
C PHE A 126 -4.10 13.10 -11.07
N ASP A 127 -3.16 12.80 -10.16
CA ASP A 127 -2.23 13.78 -9.58
C ASP A 127 -1.43 14.54 -10.65
N THR A 128 -1.12 13.90 -11.78
CA THR A 128 -0.41 14.54 -12.90
C THR A 128 -1.26 15.65 -13.54
N HIS A 129 -2.60 15.60 -13.48
CA HIS A 129 -3.46 16.67 -13.99
C HIS A 129 -3.63 17.83 -13.00
N VAL A 130 -3.50 17.57 -11.69
CA VAL A 130 -3.62 18.58 -10.64
C VAL A 130 -2.32 19.38 -10.47
N PHE A 131 -1.16 18.71 -10.42
CA PHE A 131 0.12 19.41 -10.23
C PHE A 131 0.67 20.08 -11.49
N ARG A 132 0.30 19.61 -12.70
CA ARG A 132 0.79 20.19 -13.97
C ARG A 132 0.13 21.53 -14.33
N ARG A 133 -1.01 21.89 -13.74
CA ARG A 133 -1.64 23.21 -13.93
C ARG A 133 -0.92 24.34 -13.19
N ARG A 134 -0.15 24.06 -12.13
CA ARG A 134 0.49 25.09 -11.31
C ARG A 134 1.75 25.70 -11.93
N ASN A 135 2.41 24.99 -12.85
CA ASN A 135 3.59 25.50 -13.57
C ASN A 135 3.26 26.27 -14.85
N ARG A 136 1.98 26.35 -15.27
CA ARG A 136 1.59 27.04 -16.50
C ARG A 136 0.95 28.42 -16.27
N VAL A 137 0.75 28.78 -15.01
CA VAL A 137 0.21 30.08 -14.56
C VAL A 137 1.33 30.94 -13.96
N ALA A 138 2.53 30.38 -13.81
CA ALA A 138 3.73 31.07 -13.31
C ALA A 138 4.69 31.50 -14.44
N ASP A 139 4.29 31.35 -15.71
CA ASP A 139 5.00 31.81 -16.91
C ASP A 139 4.18 32.88 -17.64
#